data_AF-A0A3P7LJZ5-F1
#
_entry.id   AF-A0A3P7LJZ5-F1
#
_cell.length_a   1.000
_cell.length_b   1.000
_cell.length_c   1.000
_cell.angle_alpha   90.00
_cell.angle_beta   90.00
_cell.angle_gamma   90.00
#
_symmetry.space_group_name_H-M   'P 1'
#
loop_
_entity.id
_entity.type
_entity.pdbx_description
1 polymer ?
#
loop_
_entity_poly.entity_id
_entity_poly.type
_entity_poly.pdbx_seq_one_letter_code
_entity_poly.pdbx_strand_id
1 'polypeptide(L)'
;MKVIDAKPTRNRTATELLADFLSGAILGATISTVFFPMNVVKNHMQSKVGVAYENPIKVFFEVWHERERSLRGLYLGVHLNFTRSLLAWGIINTVYELLRRTFKPLEDG
;
A
#
# COMPACT_ATOMS: atom_id res chain seq x y z
N MET A 1 -35.16 -33.69 6.52
CA MET A 1 -34.18 -33.37 7.58
C MET A 1 -32.87 -33.00 6.89
N LYS A 2 -32.58 -31.70 6.69
CA LYS A 2 -31.29 -31.26 6.16
C LYS A 2 -30.27 -31.48 7.26
N VAL A 3 -29.46 -32.53 7.12
CA VAL A 3 -28.22 -32.69 7.86
C VAL A 3 -27.38 -31.44 7.59
N ILE A 4 -27.28 -30.58 8.61
CA ILE A 4 -26.36 -29.45 8.61
C ILE A 4 -24.98 -30.09 8.77
N ASP A 5 -24.33 -30.35 7.64
CA ASP A 5 -22.94 -30.76 7.58
C ASP A 5 -22.08 -29.58 8.07
N ALA A 6 -21.74 -29.60 9.35
CA ALA A 6 -20.78 -28.67 9.95
C ALA A 6 -19.38 -29.01 9.42
N LYS A 7 -19.10 -28.59 8.18
CA LYS A 7 -17.76 -28.60 7.59
C LYS A 7 -16.80 -27.76 8.45
N PRO A 8 -15.49 -28.03 8.48
CA PRO A 8 -14.54 -27.29 9.32
C PRO A 8 -14.29 -25.91 8.70
N THR A 9 -15.20 -24.97 8.95
CA THR A 9 -15.24 -23.63 8.34
C THR A 9 -14.05 -22.77 8.78
N ARG A 10 -13.49 -23.02 9.97
CA ARG A 10 -12.42 -22.20 10.56
C ARG A 10 -11.13 -22.17 9.74
N ASN A 11 -10.72 -23.30 9.16
CA ASN A 11 -9.46 -23.35 8.42
C ASN A 11 -9.53 -22.59 7.09
N ARG A 12 -10.69 -22.61 6.41
CA ARG A 12 -10.92 -21.90 5.14
C ARG A 12 -10.95 -20.39 5.31
N THR A 13 -11.65 -19.90 6.34
CA THR A 13 -11.72 -18.45 6.61
C THR A 13 -10.34 -17.88 6.93
N ALA A 14 -9.52 -18.58 7.71
CA ALA A 14 -8.15 -18.13 8.00
C ALA A 14 -7.27 -18.11 6.74
N THR A 15 -7.38 -19.12 5.87
CA THR A 15 -6.62 -19.14 4.60
C THR A 15 -7.07 -18.03 3.64
N GLU A 16 -8.37 -17.77 3.57
CA GLU A 16 -8.92 -16.68 2.75
C GLU A 16 -8.45 -15.32 3.25
N LEU A 17 -8.55 -15.03 4.56
CA LEU A 17 -8.09 -13.77 5.12
C LEU A 17 -6.57 -13.56 4.94
N LEU A 18 -5.78 -14.64 4.99
CA LEU A 18 -4.35 -14.59 4.69
C LEU A 18 -4.09 -14.33 3.19
N ALA A 19 -4.87 -14.94 2.30
CA ALA A 19 -4.76 -14.67 0.86
C ALA A 19 -5.16 -13.21 0.54
N ASP A 20 -6.21 -12.71 1.17
CA ASP A 20 -6.65 -11.31 1.07
C ASP A 20 -5.57 -10.38 1.63
N PHE A 21 -4.97 -10.72 2.77
CA PHE A 21 -3.83 -9.97 3.32
C PHE A 21 -2.67 -9.91 2.32
N LEU A 22 -2.19 -11.05 1.85
CA LEU A 22 -0.99 -11.14 1.01
C LEU A 22 -1.20 -10.47 -0.35
N SER A 23 -2.38 -10.64 -0.96
CA SER A 23 -2.71 -9.99 -2.22
C SER A 23 -2.72 -8.47 -2.10
N GLY A 24 -3.38 -7.93 -1.07
CA GLY A 24 -3.38 -6.49 -0.78
C GLY A 24 -1.98 -5.96 -0.46
N ALA A 25 -1.25 -6.69 0.39
CA ALA A 25 0.09 -6.34 0.83
C ALA A 25 1.08 -6.23 -0.35
N ILE A 26 1.15 -7.25 -1.21
CA ILE A 26 2.08 -7.28 -2.35
C ILE A 26 1.70 -6.22 -3.39
N LEU A 27 0.40 -6.09 -3.70
CA LEU A 27 -0.08 -5.09 -4.66
C LEU A 27 0.26 -3.68 -4.17
N GLY A 28 -0.07 -3.38 -2.90
CA GLY A 28 0.19 -2.08 -2.31
C GLY A 28 1.67 -1.75 -2.17
N ALA A 29 2.49 -2.72 -1.77
CA ALA A 29 3.94 -2.54 -1.67
C ALA A 29 4.58 -2.30 -3.04
N THR A 30 4.15 -3.03 -4.08
CA THR A 30 4.60 -2.84 -5.47
C THR A 30 4.27 -1.44 -5.97
N ILE A 31 3.02 -1.03 -5.85
CA ILE A 31 2.57 0.31 -6.28
C ILE A 31 3.36 1.38 -5.54
N SER A 32 3.46 1.27 -4.21
CA SER A 32 4.19 2.24 -3.38
C SER A 32 5.67 2.34 -3.75
N THR A 33 6.26 1.23 -4.20
CA THR A 33 7.64 1.18 -4.69
C THR A 33 7.78 1.90 -6.01
N VAL A 34 6.89 1.63 -6.98
CA VAL A 34 6.88 2.31 -8.29
C VAL A 34 6.71 3.83 -8.13
N PHE A 35 5.84 4.25 -7.21
CA PHE A 35 5.60 5.66 -6.91
C PHE A 35 6.58 6.26 -5.88
N PHE A 36 7.60 5.52 -5.45
CA PHE A 36 8.58 6.00 -4.47
C PHE A 36 9.31 7.29 -4.92
N PRO A 37 9.78 7.42 -6.17
CA PRO A 37 10.41 8.66 -6.64
C PRO A 37 9.51 9.89 -6.52
N MET A 38 8.22 9.74 -6.82
CA MET A 38 7.25 10.84 -6.71
C MET A 38 7.06 11.27 -5.25
N ASN A 39 7.04 10.32 -4.33
CA ASN A 39 7.02 10.62 -2.89
C ASN A 39 8.29 11.35 -2.44
N VAL A 40 9.46 11.01 -2.98
CA VAL A 40 10.71 11.73 -2.69
C VAL A 40 10.62 13.19 -3.13
N VAL A 41 10.13 13.46 -4.34
CA VAL A 41 9.93 14.84 -4.82
C VAL A 41 8.97 15.60 -3.93
N LYS A 42 7.81 15.00 -3.62
CA LYS A 42 6.81 15.61 -2.75
C LYS A 42 7.38 15.94 -1.36
N ASN A 43 8.10 15.00 -0.75
CA ASN A 43 8.72 15.21 0.56
C ASN A 43 9.80 16.28 0.50
N HIS A 44 10.60 16.33 -0.56
CA HIS A 44 11.58 17.39 -0.78
C HIS A 44 10.90 18.76 -0.88
N MET A 45 9.84 18.89 -1.69
CA MET A 45 9.04 20.12 -1.78
C MET A 45 8.46 20.54 -0.43
N GLN A 46 7.89 19.60 0.32
CA GLN A 46 7.27 19.87 1.62
C GLN A 46 8.30 20.19 2.73
N SER A 47 9.57 19.80 2.55
CA SER A 47 10.64 20.14 3.50
C SER A 47 11.08 21.61 3.39
N LYS A 48 10.87 22.25 2.23
CA LYS A 48 11.17 23.68 2.04
C LYS A 48 10.03 24.51 2.64
N VAL A 49 10.22 25.06 3.83
CA VAL A 49 9.22 25.92 4.51
C VAL A 49 9.44 27.40 4.15
N GLY A 50 8.36 28.12 3.84
CA GLY A 50 8.41 29.57 3.58
C GLY A 50 8.87 29.96 2.17
N VAL A 51 9.00 29.00 1.25
CA VAL A 51 9.31 29.26 -0.17
C VAL A 51 8.04 29.29 -1.02
N ALA A 52 8.10 29.99 -2.15
CA ALA A 52 7.03 29.96 -3.15
C ALA A 52 6.86 28.55 -3.73
N TYR A 53 5.64 28.23 -4.18
CA TYR A 53 5.34 26.93 -4.75
C TYR A 53 6.15 26.70 -6.04
N GLU A 54 7.01 25.68 -6.03
CA GLU A 54 7.84 25.33 -7.20
C GLU A 54 7.14 24.31 -8.11
N ASN A 55 7.50 24.33 -9.39
CA ASN A 55 7.01 23.34 -10.35
C ASN A 55 7.56 21.94 -9.97
N PRO A 56 6.70 20.92 -9.77
CA PRO A 56 7.13 19.57 -9.37
C PRO A 56 8.15 18.93 -10.32
N ILE A 57 8.08 19.22 -11.62
CA ILE A 57 9.03 18.70 -12.61
C ILE A 57 10.41 19.31 -12.40
N LYS A 58 10.48 20.62 -12.10
CA LYS A 58 11.74 21.31 -11.79
C LYS A 58 12.40 20.70 -10.56
N VAL A 59 11.61 20.44 -9.51
CA VAL A 59 12.10 19.83 -8.27
C VAL A 59 12.51 18.36 -8.48
N PHE A 60 11.83 17.62 -9.37
CA PHE A 60 12.29 16.29 -9.75
C PHE A 60 13.70 16.32 -10.36
N PHE A 61 13.98 17.26 -11.28
CA PHE A 61 15.31 17.40 -11.87
C PHE A 61 16.36 17.89 -10.86
N GLU A 62 15.98 18.77 -9.93
CA GLU A 62 16.83 19.18 -8.80
C GLU A 62 17.24 17.98 -7.95
N VAL A 63 16.27 17.21 -7.46
CA VAL A 63 16.51 15.97 -6.68
C VAL A 63 17.31 14.95 -7.49
N TRP A 64 17.02 14.81 -8.79
CA TRP A 64 17.78 13.90 -9.66
C TRP A 64 19.25 14.31 -9.76
N HIS A 65 19.54 15.61 -9.83
CA HIS A 65 20.89 16.13 -9.85
C HIS A 65 21.60 16.00 -8.50
N GLU A 66 20.90 16.30 -7.39
CA GLU A 66 21.41 16.12 -6.02
C GLU A 66 21.79 14.66 -5.73
N ARG A 67 21.06 13.71 -6.32
CA ARG A 67 21.32 12.27 -6.17
C ARG A 67 22.26 11.70 -7.22
N GLU A 68 23.16 12.53 -7.75
CA GLU A 68 24.19 12.15 -8.72
C GLU A 68 23.63 11.45 -9.97
N ARG A 69 22.38 11.76 -10.34
CA ARG A 69 21.66 11.11 -11.46
C ARG A 69 21.59 9.58 -11.30
N SER A 70 21.50 9.12 -10.06
CA SER A 70 21.50 7.70 -9.71
C SER A 70 20.11 7.21 -9.33
N LEU A 71 19.63 6.18 -10.04
CA LEU A 71 18.42 5.45 -9.65
C LEU A 71 18.55 4.84 -8.25
N ARG A 72 19.74 4.36 -7.88
CA ARG A 72 20.00 3.82 -6.54
C ARG A 72 19.89 4.90 -5.47
N GLY A 73 20.36 6.11 -5.77
CA GLY A 73 20.18 7.27 -4.90
C GLY A 73 18.71 7.62 -4.73
N LEU A 74 17.95 7.64 -5.83
CA LEU A 74 16.52 7.97 -5.83
C LEU A 74 15.67 6.97 -5.03
N TYR A 75 16.07 5.69 -5.03
CA TYR A 75 15.41 4.62 -4.27
C TYR A 75 16.02 4.36 -2.88
N LEU A 76 16.89 5.24 -2.39
CA LEU A 76 17.45 5.12 -1.04
C LEU A 76 16.31 5.20 -0.01
N GLY A 77 16.15 4.15 0.81
CA GLY A 77 15.05 4.02 1.78
C GLY A 77 13.80 3.30 1.26
N VAL A 78 13.81 2.77 0.02
CA VAL A 78 12.68 2.03 -0.55
C VAL A 78 12.24 0.84 0.30
N HIS A 79 13.16 0.16 0.97
CA HIS A 79 12.85 -1.00 1.82
C HIS A 79 11.95 -0.63 3.00
N LEU A 80 12.18 0.53 3.65
CA LEU A 80 11.30 1.01 4.72
C LEU A 80 9.91 1.34 4.17
N ASN A 81 9.87 1.98 2.99
CA ASN A 81 8.61 2.28 2.32
C ASN A 81 7.84 1.01 1.94
N PHE A 82 8.55 0.01 1.40
CA PHE A 82 8.02 -1.29 1.02
C PHE A 82 7.43 -2.02 2.22
N THR A 83 8.18 -2.20 3.31
CA THR A 83 7.70 -2.91 4.51
C THR A 83 6.50 -2.21 5.14
N ARG A 84 6.54 -0.88 5.26
CA ARG A 84 5.40 -0.08 5.75
C ARG A 84 4.17 -0.29 4.87
N SER A 85 4.33 -0.20 3.55
CA SER A 85 3.20 -0.37 2.61
C SER A 85 2.68 -1.80 2.61
N LEU A 86 3.54 -2.81 2.68
CA LEU A 86 3.14 -4.21 2.76
C LEU A 86 2.21 -4.44 3.95
N LEU A 87 2.60 -3.99 5.15
CA LEU A 87 1.78 -4.14 6.35
C LEU A 87 0.48 -3.34 6.27
N ALA A 88 0.55 -2.07 5.87
CA ALA A 88 -0.61 -1.21 5.81
C ALA A 88 -1.66 -1.73 4.81
N TRP A 89 -1.25 -2.05 3.59
CA TRP A 89 -2.16 -2.52 2.54
C TRP A 89 -2.69 -3.92 2.80
N GLY A 90 -1.90 -4.80 3.44
CA GLY A 90 -2.38 -6.10 3.86
C GLY A 90 -3.49 -6.00 4.89
N ILE A 91 -3.29 -5.21 5.95
CA ILE A 91 -4.31 -5.00 7.00
C ILE A 91 -5.57 -4.38 6.39
N ILE A 92 -5.42 -3.33 5.57
CA ILE A 92 -6.54 -2.66 4.92
C ILE A 92 -7.37 -3.66 4.10
N ASN A 93 -6.72 -4.49 3.28
CA ASN A 93 -7.44 -5.43 2.42
C ASN A 93 -8.16 -6.52 3.23
N THR A 94 -7.51 -7.05 4.27
CA THR A 94 -8.14 -8.03 5.18
C THR A 94 -9.35 -7.44 5.91
N VAL A 95 -9.22 -6.21 6.43
CA VAL A 95 -10.34 -5.53 7.12
C VAL A 95 -11.46 -5.21 6.15
N TYR A 96 -11.13 -4.73 4.94
CA TYR A 96 -12.11 -4.46 3.89
C TYR A 96 -12.94 -5.70 3.58
N GLU A 97 -12.30 -6.86 3.37
CA GLU A 97 -13.02 -8.09 3.05
C GLU A 97 -13.79 -8.65 4.26
N LEU A 98 -13.28 -8.50 5.48
CA LEU A 98 -14.02 -8.86 6.70
C LEU A 98 -15.31 -8.04 6.85
N LEU A 99 -15.20 -6.72 6.66
CA LEU A 99 -16.35 -5.81 6.70
C LEU A 99 -17.33 -6.17 5.58
N ARG A 100 -16.85 -6.34 4.36
CA ARG A 100 -17.69 -6.72 3.22
C ARG A 100 -18.48 -8.00 3.47
N ARG A 101 -17.86 -9.04 4.03
CA ARG A 101 -18.54 -10.30 4.39
C ARG A 101 -19.58 -10.13 5.48
N THR A 102 -19.36 -9.19 6.41
CA THR A 102 -20.27 -8.93 7.54
C THR A 102 -21.48 -8.10 7.12
N PHE A 103 -21.29 -7.13 6.23
CA PHE A 103 -22.33 -6.19 5.81
C PHE A 103 -23.15 -6.66 4.60
N LYS A 104 -22.62 -7.56 3.76
CA LYS A 104 -23.35 -8.11 2.60
C LYS A 104 -24.78 -8.61 2.92
N PRO A 105 -25.05 -9.29 4.05
CA PRO A 105 -26.41 -9.71 4.40
C PRO A 105 -27.40 -8.57 4.72
N LEU A 106 -26.92 -7.33 4.92
CA LEU A 106 -27.75 -6.15 5.19
C LEU A 106 -28.15 -5.38 3.93
N GLU A 107 -27.49 -5.66 2.80
CA GLU A 107 -27.73 -4.97 1.51
C GLU A 107 -28.74 -5.74 0.63
N ASP A 108 -28.89 -7.04 0.88
CA ASP A 108 -29.72 -7.98 0.10
C ASP A 108 -31.13 -8.22 0.70
N GLY A 109 -31.60 -7.38 1.64
CA GLY A 109 -32.91 -7.49 2.31
C GLY A 109 -33.72 -6.22 2.26
#